data_AF-A0A963Q339-F1
#
_entry.id   AF-A0A963Q339-F1
#
_cell.length_a   1.000
_cell.length_b   1.000
_cell.length_c   1.000
_cell.angle_alpha   90.00
_cell.angle_beta   90.00
_cell.angle_gamma   90.00
#
_symmetry.space_group_name_H-M   'P 1'
#
loop_
_entity.id
_entity.type
_entity.pdbx_description
1 polymer ?
#
loop_
_entity_poly.entity_id
_entity_poly.type
_entity_poly.pdbx_seq_one_letter_code
_entity_poly.pdbx_strand_id
1 'polypeptide(L)' 'FQMQDIPAEDPATYDMICAADTVGVFQIESRAQMSMLPRLRPRCFYDLVIEVAIVR' A
#
# COMPACT_ATOMS: atom_id res chain seq x y z
N PHE A 1 -19.18 -10.57 8.29
CA PHE A 1 -18.08 -9.84 7.67
C PHE A 1 -18.31 -9.75 6.18
N GLN A 2 -18.64 -8.55 5.75
CA GLN A 2 -18.73 -8.07 4.38
C GLN A 2 -17.59 -7.06 4.15
N MET A 3 -17.38 -6.61 2.92
CA MET A 3 -16.27 -5.70 2.58
C MET A 3 -16.32 -4.38 3.37
N GLN A 4 -17.52 -3.82 3.58
CA GLN A 4 -17.71 -2.59 4.33
C GLN A 4 -17.48 -2.72 5.84
N ASP A 5 -17.36 -3.95 6.35
CA ASP A 5 -17.07 -4.18 7.77
C ASP A 5 -15.56 -4.07 8.06
N ILE A 6 -14.72 -3.96 7.02
CA ILE A 6 -13.27 -3.80 7.16
C ILE A 6 -12.97 -2.35 7.59
N PRO A 7 -12.17 -2.14 8.66
CA PRO A 7 -11.72 -0.81 9.04
C PRO A 7 -11.02 -0.09 7.88
N ALA A 8 -11.25 1.22 7.75
CA ALA A 8 -10.61 2.01 6.70
C ALA A 8 -9.08 2.04 6.82
N GLU A 9 -8.56 1.90 8.04
CA GLU A 9 -7.14 1.99 8.36
C GLU A 9 -6.76 0.79 9.23
N ASP A 10 -5.68 0.11 8.88
CA ASP A 10 -5.12 -1.00 9.64
C ASP A 10 -3.59 -0.90 9.68
N PRO A 11 -2.98 -0.69 10.86
CA PRO A 11 -1.52 -0.54 10.99
C PRO A 11 -0.73 -1.73 10.44
N ALA A 12 -1.22 -2.95 10.61
CA ALA A 12 -0.52 -4.15 10.15
C ALA A 12 -0.45 -4.22 8.61
N THR A 13 -1.53 -3.83 7.93
CA THR A 13 -1.56 -3.67 6.48
C THR A 13 -0.51 -2.64 6.01
N TYR A 14 -0.40 -1.50 6.69
CA TYR A 14 0.62 -0.50 6.35
C TYR A 14 2.05 -0.96 6.62
N ASP A 15 2.29 -1.71 7.70
CA ASP A 15 3.61 -2.26 7.99
C ASP A 15 4.05 -3.26 6.91
N MET A 16 3.15 -4.13 6.46
CA MET A 16 3.37 -5.04 5.32
C MET A 16 3.70 -4.27 4.04
N ILE A 17 2.93 -3.22 3.73
CA ILE A 17 3.18 -2.38 2.55
C ILE A 17 4.52 -1.64 2.66
N CYS A 18 4.86 -1.11 3.84
CA CYS A 18 6.14 -0.46 4.11
C CYS A 18 7.33 -1.41 3.92
N ALA A 19 7.15 -2.70 4.16
CA ALA A 19 8.15 -3.73 3.91
C ALA A 19 8.25 -4.15 2.43
N ALA A 20 7.43 -3.58 1.55
CA ALA A 20 7.26 -3.97 0.15
C ALA A 20 6.83 -5.44 -0.03
N ASP A 21 6.12 -6.01 0.96
CA ASP A 21 5.55 -7.36 0.88
C ASP A 21 4.21 -7.35 0.12
N THR A 22 4.23 -6.83 -1.12
CA THR A 22 3.02 -6.50 -1.88
C THR A 22 2.78 -7.40 -3.09
N VAL A 23 3.37 -8.59 -3.12
CA VAL A 23 3.12 -9.58 -4.19
C VAL A 23 1.65 -10.00 -4.15
N GLY A 24 0.92 -9.77 -5.25
CA GLY A 24 -0.52 -10.04 -5.31
C GLY A 24 -1.42 -8.96 -4.68
N VAL A 25 -0.84 -7.86 -4.21
CA VAL A 25 -1.60 -6.69 -3.77
C VAL A 25 -1.89 -5.81 -4.98
N PHE A 26 -3.17 -5.67 -5.30
CA PHE A 26 -3.63 -4.91 -6.46
C PHE A 26 -3.01 -3.51 -6.50
N GLN A 27 -2.67 -3.06 -7.70
CA GLN A 27 -2.07 -1.77 -8.00
C GLN A 27 -0.67 -1.51 -7.47
N ILE A 28 -0.12 -2.23 -6.48
CA ILE A 28 1.20 -1.93 -5.87
C ILE A 28 2.18 -3.11 -5.89
N GLU A 29 2.05 -4.01 -6.87
CA GLU A 29 2.86 -5.22 -7.01
C GLU A 29 4.06 -5.07 -7.97
N SER A 30 4.14 -3.98 -8.74
CA SER A 30 5.21 -3.84 -9.74
C SER A 30 6.56 -3.57 -9.08
N ARG A 31 7.66 -3.93 -9.77
CA ARG A 31 9.02 -3.67 -9.27
C ARG A 31 9.28 -2.20 -8.95
N ALA A 32 8.73 -1.28 -9.74
CA ALA A 32 8.88 0.15 -9.51
C ALA A 32 8.26 0.55 -8.17
N GLN A 33 7.02 0.12 -7.92
CA GLN A 33 6.27 0.40 -6.69
C GLN A 33 6.94 -0.24 -5.47
N MET A 34 7.26 -1.55 -5.55
CA MET A 34 7.96 -2.26 -4.47
C MET A 34 9.30 -1.60 -4.08
N SER A 35 9.98 -0.93 -5.02
CA SER A 35 11.22 -0.19 -4.72
C SER A 35 10.99 1.16 -4.02
N MET A 36 9.80 1.75 -4.18
CA MET A 36 9.42 3.05 -3.64
C MET A 36 8.77 2.94 -2.26
N LEU A 37 7.95 1.91 -2.02
CA LEU A 37 7.19 1.73 -0.78
C LEU A 37 8.05 1.78 0.51
N PRO A 38 9.25 1.15 0.59
CA PRO A 38 10.08 1.23 1.79
C PRO A 38 10.65 2.63 2.06
N ARG A 39 10.70 3.48 1.04
CA ARG A 39 11.16 4.88 1.15
C ARG A 39 10.01 5.80 1.55
N LEU A 40 8.83 5.62 0.96
CA LEU A 40 7.64 6.41 1.23
C LEU A 40 7.03 6.09 2.60
N ARG A 41 7.05 4.82 3.01
CA ARG A 41 6.47 4.31 4.26
C ARG A 41 5.05 4.84 4.51
N PRO A 42 4.08 4.49 3.64
CA PRO A 42 2.71 4.98 3.73
C PRO A 42 2.07 4.60 5.07
N ARG A 43 1.36 5.54 5.69
CA ARG A 43 0.70 5.37 7.00
C ARG A 43 -0.80 5.69 6.99
N CYS A 44 -1.33 6.06 5.83
CA CYS A 44 -2.76 6.21 5.60
C CYS A 44 -3.10 5.91 4.13
N PHE A 45 -4.39 5.75 3.83
CA PHE A 45 -4.84 5.45 2.47
C PHE A 45 -4.39 6.51 1.44
N TYR A 46 -4.36 7.78 1.85
CA TYR A 46 -4.00 8.88 0.96
C TYR A 46 -2.54 8.81 0.48
N ASP A 47 -1.63 8.25 1.28
CA ASP A 47 -0.24 8.06 0.85
C ASP A 47 -0.14 7.06 -0.31
N LEU A 48 -0.99 6.04 -0.32
CA LEU A 48 -1.05 5.05 -1.42
C LEU A 48 -1.64 5.66 -2.69
N VAL A 49 -2.63 6.55 -2.57
CA VAL A 49 -3.16 7.31 -3.71
C VAL A 49 -2.04 8.13 -4.37
N ILE A 50 -1.17 8.76 -3.56
CA ILE A 50 -0.03 9.52 -4.06
C ILE A 50 0.99 8.59 -4.74
N GLU A 51 1.33 7.46 -4.13
CA GLU A 51 2.30 6.50 -4.67
C GLU A 51 1.88 5.99 -6.05
N VAL A 52 0.64 5.53 -6.17
CA VAL A 52 0.06 5.04 -7.43
C VAL A 52 -0.05 6.17 -8.45
N ALA A 53 -0.26 7.41 -8.05
CA ALA A 53 -0.29 8.55 -8.97
C ALA A 53 1.10 8.92 -9.52
N ILE A 54 2.18 8.66 -8.76
CA ILE A 54 3.55 8.91 -9.21
C ILE A 54 4.00 7.84 -10.22
N VAL A 55 3.62 6.59 -9.99
CA VAL A 55 3.97 5.45 -10.85
C VAL A 55 2.76 5.05 -11.70
N ARG A 56 2.69 5.57 -12.93
CA ARG A 56 1.64 5.21 -13.90
C ARG A 56 1.81 3.81 -14.48
#